data_AF-A0A2D9ZAK4-F1
#
_entry.id   AF-A0A2D9ZAK4-F1
#
_cell.length_a   1.000
_cell.length_b   1.000
_cell.length_c   1.000
_cell.angle_alpha   90.00
_cell.angle_beta   90.00
_cell.angle_gamma   90.00
#
_symmetry.space_group_name_H-M   'P 1'
#
loop_
_entity.id
_entity.type
_entity.pdbx_description
1 polymer ?
#
loop_
_entity_poly.entity_id
_entity_poly.type
_entity_poly.pdbx_seq_one_letter_code
_entity_poly.pdbx_strand_id
1 'polypeptide(L)' 'HAATFRFDDGRILLGSYHPSQQNTFTGKLTEPMFNRVFRKARSLLKTA' A
#
# COMPACT_ATOMS: atom_id res chain seq x y z
N HIS A 1 3.22 -5.66 -3.03
CA HIS A 1 2.84 -4.29 -2.59
C HIS A 1 1.36 -4.05 -2.89
N ALA A 2 0.65 -3.35 -1.99
CA ALA A 2 -0.80 -3.08 -2.00
C ALA A 2 -1.73 -4.29 -1.72
N ALA A 3 -1.21 -5.30 -1.02
CA ALA A 3 -2.03 -6.40 -0.50
C ALA A 3 -2.94 -5.89 0.62
N THR A 4 -4.17 -6.39 0.68
CA THR A 4 -5.19 -5.94 1.63
C THR A 4 -5.74 -7.10 2.44
N PHE A 5 -5.98 -6.86 3.72
CA PHE A 5 -6.70 -7.76 4.62
C PHE A 5 -7.77 -6.97 5.37
N ARG A 6 -8.97 -7.52 5.48
CA ARG A 6 -10.09 -6.92 6.22
C ARG A 6 -10.26 -7.65 7.54
N PHE A 7 -10.38 -6.90 8.62
CA PHE A 7 -10.73 -7.42 9.94
C PHE A 7 -12.26 -7.38 10.11
N ASP A 8 -12.77 -8.20 11.02
CA ASP A 8 -14.21 -8.31 11.30
C ASP A 8 -14.80 -7.02 11.91
N ASP A 9 -13.95 -6.18 12.51
CA ASP A 9 -14.32 -4.88 13.10
C ASP A 9 -14.30 -3.72 12.09
N GLY A 10 -14.20 -4.02 10.79
CA GLY A 10 -14.23 -3.03 9.71
C GLY A 10 -12.88 -2.35 9.44
N ARG A 11 -11.82 -2.63 10.21
CA ARG A 11 -10.48 -2.11 9.89
C ARG A 11 -9.89 -2.83 8.67
N ILE A 12 -9.00 -2.13 7.97
CA ILE A 12 -8.32 -2.66 6.79
C ILE A 12 -6.81 -2.52 6.97
N LEU A 13 -6.09 -3.64 6.88
CA LEU A 13 -4.63 -3.65 6.77
C LEU A 13 -4.23 -3.55 5.29
N LEU A 14 -3.35 -2.61 4.98
CA LEU A 14 -2.77 -2.43 3.64
C LEU A 14 -1.25 -2.55 3.71
N GLY A 15 -0.68 -3.54 3.03
CA GLY A 15 0.76 -3.81 3.04
C GLY A 15 1.53 -3.13 1.90
N SER A 16 2.69 -2.54 2.22
CA SER A 16 3.66 -2.01 1.25
C SER A 16 5.08 -2.45 1.62
N TYR A 17 5.99 -2.45 0.65
CA TYR A 17 7.42 -2.39 1.00
C TYR A 17 7.73 -0.99 1.55
N HIS A 18 8.74 -0.94 2.43
CA HIS A 18 9.27 0.30 2.97
C HIS A 18 10.07 1.06 1.90
N PRO A 19 9.92 2.39 1.76
CA PRO A 19 10.64 3.19 0.78
C PRO A 19 12.10 3.48 1.20
N SER A 20 12.86 2.45 1.57
CA SER A 20 14.32 2.57 1.79
C SER A 20 15.08 2.60 0.47
N GLN A 21 16.31 3.15 0.50
CA GLN A 21 17.23 3.15 -0.64
C GLN A 21 17.44 1.76 -1.24
N GLN A 22 17.57 0.71 -0.40
CA GLN A 22 17.69 -0.66 -0.88
C GLN A 22 16.51 -1.06 -1.78
N ASN A 23 15.28 -0.66 -1.45
CA ASN A 23 14.11 -1.02 -2.23
C ASN A 23 13.93 -0.08 -3.44
N THR A 24 14.21 1.21 -3.29
CA THR A 24 13.99 2.20 -4.36
C THR A 24 15.08 2.18 -5.42
N PHE A 25 16.36 2.05 -5.06
CA PHE A 25 17.47 2.06 -6.02
C PHE A 25 17.60 0.75 -6.79
N THR A 26 17.20 -0.37 -6.20
CA THR A 26 17.17 -1.67 -6.90
C THR A 26 15.91 -1.90 -7.73
N GLY A 27 14.93 -0.99 -7.66
CA GLY A 27 13.64 -1.14 -8.34
C GLY A 27 12.67 -2.13 -7.68
N LYS A 28 13.02 -2.73 -6.52
CA LYS A 28 12.11 -3.59 -5.75
C LYS A 28 10.84 -2.86 -5.29
N LEU A 29 10.91 -1.53 -5.15
CA LEU A 29 9.77 -0.64 -5.02
C LEU A 29 9.96 0.58 -5.92
N THR A 30 9.13 0.71 -6.95
CA THR A 30 9.10 1.91 -7.79
C THR A 30 8.12 2.96 -7.24
N GLU A 31 8.32 4.22 -7.61
CA GLU A 31 7.42 5.31 -7.22
C GLU A 31 5.96 5.07 -7.66
N PRO A 32 5.64 4.63 -8.90
CA PRO A 32 4.27 4.30 -9.27
C PRO A 32 3.64 3.21 -8.39
N MET A 33 4.43 2.21 -7.97
CA MET A 33 3.96 1.13 -7.09
C MET A 33 3.64 1.66 -5.69
N PHE A 34 4.48 2.55 -5.16
CA PHE A 34 4.25 3.18 -3.86
C PHE A 34 3.03 4.11 -3.89
N ASN A 35 2.91 4.95 -4.92
CA ASN A 35 1.75 5.82 -5.13
C ASN A 35 0.43 5.03 -5.22
N ARG A 36 0.45 3.83 -5.82
CA ARG A 36 -0.73 2.96 -5.91
C ARG A 36 -1.24 2.52 -4.54
N VAL A 37 -0.37 2.36 -3.53
CA VAL A 37 -0.77 2.01 -2.15
C VAL A 37 -1.66 3.10 -1.58
N PHE A 38 -1.23 4.37 -1.62
CA PHE A 38 -2.02 5.48 -1.07
C PHE A 38 -3.31 5.74 -1.85
N ARG A 39 -3.28 5.60 -3.18
CA ARG A 39 -4.52 5.66 -3.99
C ARG A 39 -5.52 4.59 -3.57
N LYS A 40 -5.05 3.36 -3.33
CA LYS A 40 -5.90 2.26 -2.84
C LYS A 40 -6.43 2.55 -1.43
N ALA A 41 -5.60 3.06 -0.52
CA ALA A 41 -6.04 3.47 0.82
C ALA A 41 -7.18 4.50 0.75
N ARG A 42 -7.03 5.55 -0.07
CA ARG A 42 -8.08 6.56 -0.29
C ARG A 42 -9.37 5.94 -0.85
N SER A 43 -9.27 5.00 -1.79
CA SER A 43 -10.45 4.31 -2.34
C SER A 43 -11.18 3.49 -1.27
N LEU A 44 -10.43 2.80 -0.41
CA LEU A 44 -11.00 1.98 0.65
C LEU A 44 -11.72 2.82 1.70
N LEU A 45 -11.17 3.99 2.06
CA LEU A 45 -11.80 4.93 2.99
C LEU A 45 -13.10 5.56 2.46
N LYS A 46 -13.27 5.65 1.14
CA LYS A 46 -14.51 6.17 0.53
C LYS A 46 -15.64 5.14 0.47
N THR A 47 -15.31 3.86 0.64
CA THR A 47 -16.25 2.73 0.47
C THR A 47 -16.61 2.11 1.82
N ALA A 48 -16.00 2.59 2.91
CA ALA A 48 -16.26 2.18 4.28
C ALA A 48 -17.31 3.07 4.93
#